data_AF-A0A1V4YFQ6-F1
#
_entry.id   AF-A0A1V4YFQ6-F1
#
_cell.length_a   1.000
_cell.length_b   1.000
_cell.length_c   1.000
_cell.angle_alpha   90.00
_cell.angle_beta   90.00
_cell.angle_gamma   90.00
#
_symmetry.space_group_name_H-M   'P 1'
#
loop_
_entity.id
_entity.type
_entity.pdbx_description
1 polymer ?
#
loop_
_entity_poly.entity_id
_entity_poly.type
_entity_poly.pdbx_seq_one_letter_code
_entity_poly.pdbx_strand_id
1 'polypeptide(L)'
;MKMPVFHNRKQSLIRVDDISINTEPLLHRLAHARGLKMRVAHTEKILPCIADPWKLRIIAQLDEAPDLPLIARYLDGKYSEKLGMVIVRSGIIELNFFQNGQVTIRMVDSESEAIEFVNRMLTMAYHKAMIAGDL
;
A
#
# COMPACT_ATOMS: atom_id res chain seq x y z
N MET A 1 37.21 -16.44 -7.03
CA MET A 1 36.66 -15.33 -6.23
C MET A 1 35.89 -14.41 -7.20
N LYS A 2 34.55 -14.49 -7.24
CA LYS A 2 33.69 -13.70 -8.15
C LYS A 2 33.21 -12.45 -7.40
N MET A 3 33.44 -11.27 -7.95
CA MET A 3 32.88 -10.01 -7.45
C MET A 3 31.43 -9.83 -7.94
N PRO A 4 30.52 -9.25 -7.16
CA PRO A 4 29.16 -8.96 -7.61
C PRO A 4 29.13 -7.71 -8.49
N VAL A 5 28.40 -7.80 -9.60
CA VAL A 5 28.06 -6.69 -10.50
C VAL A 5 26.87 -5.95 -9.90
N PHE A 6 27.06 -4.70 -9.46
CA PHE A 6 25.97 -3.83 -9.04
C PHE A 6 25.14 -3.40 -10.26
N HIS A 7 23.87 -3.82 -10.30
CA HIS A 7 22.89 -3.33 -11.26
C HIS A 7 22.54 -1.88 -10.91
N ASN A 8 23.05 -0.94 -11.71
CA ASN A 8 22.76 0.48 -11.59
C ASN A 8 21.33 0.74 -12.09
N ARG A 9 20.37 1.02 -11.19
CA ARG A 9 19.04 1.52 -11.59
C ARG A 9 19.25 2.88 -12.26
N LYS A 10 18.92 2.98 -13.55
CA LYS A 10 18.87 4.25 -14.28
C LYS A 10 17.95 5.23 -13.54
N GLN A 11 18.54 6.20 -12.85
CA GLN A 11 17.86 7.40 -12.39
C GLN A 11 17.53 8.23 -13.64
N SER A 12 16.25 8.56 -13.84
CA SER A 12 15.82 9.44 -14.92
C SER A 12 15.96 10.89 -14.48
N LEU A 13 17.14 11.46 -14.72
CA LEU A 13 17.41 12.89 -14.58
C LEU A 13 16.93 13.62 -15.84
N ILE A 14 16.03 14.59 -15.72
CA ILE A 14 15.73 15.55 -16.78
C ILE A 14 16.59 16.79 -16.50
N ARG A 15 17.44 17.19 -17.45
CA ARG A 15 18.19 18.46 -17.39
C ARG A 15 17.39 19.53 -18.11
N VAL A 16 16.94 20.54 -17.38
CA VAL A 16 16.51 21.82 -17.93
C VAL A 16 17.26 22.87 -17.12
N ASP A 17 18.15 23.62 -17.79
CA ASP A 17 18.92 24.76 -17.29
C ASP A 17 19.51 24.61 -15.87
N ASP A 18 20.69 23.97 -15.76
CA ASP A 18 21.63 23.97 -14.62
C ASP A 18 21.07 23.83 -13.18
N ILE A 19 19.86 23.33 -13.01
CA ILE A 19 19.30 22.98 -11.71
C ILE A 19 19.02 21.47 -11.72
N SER A 20 19.78 20.72 -10.93
CA SER A 20 19.53 19.30 -10.71
C SER A 20 18.34 19.15 -9.76
N ILE A 21 17.12 19.22 -10.30
CA ILE A 21 15.90 19.06 -9.51
C ILE A 21 15.68 17.57 -9.27
N ASN A 22 15.66 17.13 -8.02
CA ASN A 22 15.21 15.79 -7.67
C ASN A 22 13.72 15.69 -8.03
N THR A 23 13.40 14.89 -9.04
CA THR A 23 12.05 14.76 -9.60
C THR A 23 11.17 13.78 -8.82
N GLU A 24 11.72 12.97 -7.91
CA GLU A 24 10.97 12.07 -7.02
C GLU A 24 9.82 12.79 -6.28
N PRO A 25 10.06 13.91 -5.57
CA PRO A 25 8.98 14.65 -4.90
C PRO A 25 7.99 15.31 -5.88
N LEU A 26 8.40 15.66 -7.09
CA LEU A 26 7.52 16.28 -8.10
C LEU A 26 6.62 15.24 -8.79
N LEU A 27 7.16 14.06 -9.11
CA LEU A 27 6.39 12.92 -9.62
C LEU A 27 5.40 12.41 -8.57
N HIS A 28 5.80 12.39 -7.30
CA HIS A 28 4.91 12.07 -6.18
C HIS A 28 3.75 13.08 -6.07
N ARG A 29 4.03 14.38 -6.21
CA ARG A 29 3.03 15.45 -6.16
C ARG A 29 2.12 15.49 -7.40
N LEU A 30 2.64 15.18 -8.59
CA LEU A 30 1.85 15.10 -9.83
C LEU A 30 0.93 13.87 -9.86
N ALA A 31 1.33 12.76 -9.23
CA ALA A 31 0.43 11.61 -9.02
C ALA A 31 -0.73 11.95 -8.08
N HIS A 32 -0.50 12.84 -7.11
CA HIS A 32 -1.53 13.36 -6.20
C HIS A 32 -2.57 14.24 -6.94
N ALA A 33 -2.14 14.99 -7.96
CA ALA A 33 -3.00 15.86 -8.77
C ALA A 33 -3.95 15.09 -9.73
N ARG A 34 -3.80 13.76 -9.87
CA ARG A 34 -4.70 12.88 -10.64
C ARG A 34 -5.60 11.97 -9.77
N GLY A 35 -5.63 12.18 -8.45
CA GLY A 35 -6.71 11.69 -7.58
C GLY A 35 -6.91 10.18 -7.42
N LEU A 36 -5.89 9.34 -7.66
CA LEU A 36 -6.11 7.89 -7.80
C LEU A 36 -5.08 6.99 -7.09
N LYS A 37 -4.56 7.41 -5.94
CA LYS A 37 -3.68 6.50 -5.21
C LYS A 37 -3.67 6.79 -3.71
N MET A 38 -4.67 6.25 -3.04
CA MET A 38 -4.69 6.03 -1.59
C MET A 38 -3.55 5.10 -1.18
N ARG A 39 -2.93 5.39 -0.03
CA ARG A 39 -1.69 4.76 0.45
C ARG A 39 -1.66 4.76 1.97
N VAL A 40 -0.74 4.01 2.54
CA VAL A 40 -0.36 4.16 3.93
C VAL A 40 0.33 5.50 4.13
N ALA A 41 -0.20 6.33 5.03
CA ALA A 41 0.39 7.60 5.44
C ALA A 41 1.47 7.39 6.51
N HIS A 42 1.18 6.58 7.53
CA HIS A 42 2.12 6.25 8.60
C HIS A 42 1.70 4.97 9.34
N THR A 43 2.67 4.35 10.02
CA THR A 43 2.44 3.24 10.94
C THR A 43 2.09 3.78 12.33
N GLU A 44 1.02 3.26 12.94
CA GLU A 44 0.63 3.61 14.30
C GLU A 44 1.27 2.70 15.33
N LYS A 45 1.28 1.37 15.07
CA LYS A 45 1.77 0.36 16.02
C LYS A 45 2.38 -0.84 15.33
N ILE A 46 3.39 -1.40 15.99
CA ILE A 46 4.03 -2.68 15.63
C ILE A 46 3.89 -3.59 16.84
N LEU A 47 3.31 -4.77 16.64
CA LEU A 47 3.02 -5.74 17.69
C LEU A 47 3.47 -7.14 17.22
N PRO A 48 3.80 -8.07 18.13
CA PRO A 48 3.88 -9.48 17.77
C PRO A 48 2.55 -9.99 17.22
N CYS A 49 2.59 -10.89 16.24
CA CYS A 49 1.40 -11.56 15.75
C CYS A 49 0.96 -12.64 16.74
N ILE A 50 -0.32 -12.66 17.11
CA ILE A 50 -0.87 -13.63 18.07
C ILE A 50 -0.82 -15.06 17.51
N ALA A 51 -0.99 -15.21 16.19
CA ALA A 51 -1.00 -16.53 15.54
C ALA A 51 0.40 -17.12 15.34
N ASP A 52 1.43 -16.27 15.26
CA ASP A 52 2.83 -16.67 15.11
C ASP A 52 3.72 -15.60 15.77
N PRO A 53 4.34 -15.89 16.93
CA PRO A 53 5.18 -14.93 17.65
C PRO A 53 6.40 -14.42 16.87
N TRP A 54 6.82 -15.11 15.81
CA TRP A 54 7.93 -14.71 14.94
C TRP A 54 7.51 -13.73 13.84
N LYS A 55 6.20 -13.56 13.66
CA LYS A 55 5.62 -12.60 12.72
C LYS A 55 5.12 -11.36 13.44
N LEU A 56 4.91 -10.30 12.68
CA LEU A 56 4.39 -9.04 13.17
C LEU A 56 2.91 -8.86 12.82
N ARG A 57 2.24 -8.07 13.67
CA ARG A 57 0.98 -7.40 13.42
C ARG A 57 1.23 -5.90 13.41
N ILE A 58 0.98 -5.27 12.27
CA ILE A 58 1.14 -3.84 12.06
C ILE A 58 -0.23 -3.18 12.04
N ILE A 59 -0.35 -2.01 12.67
CA ILE A 59 -1.51 -1.12 12.57
C ILE A 59 -1.00 0.15 11.91
N ALA A 60 -1.60 0.55 10.81
CA ALA A 60 -1.22 1.73 10.04
C ALA A 60 -2.46 2.54 9.65
N GLN A 61 -2.23 3.80 9.28
CA GLN A 61 -3.27 4.73 8.88
C GLN A 61 -3.10 5.08 7.40
N LEU A 62 -4.20 5.06 6.65
CA LEU A 62 -4.24 5.50 5.26
C LEU A 62 -4.30 7.05 5.18
N ASP A 63 -3.85 7.60 4.06
CA ASP A 63 -3.92 9.04 3.77
C ASP A 63 -5.35 9.55 3.56
N GLU A 64 -6.27 8.66 3.15
CA GLU A 64 -7.68 8.96 2.89
C GLU A 64 -8.59 7.82 3.38
N ALA A 65 -9.90 8.08 3.49
CA ALA A 65 -10.87 7.06 3.85
C ALA A 65 -11.09 6.08 2.67
N PRO A 66 -11.00 4.76 2.88
CA PRO A 66 -11.11 3.78 1.81
C PRO A 66 -12.55 3.54 1.34
N ASP A 67 -12.73 3.30 0.05
CA ASP A 67 -13.95 2.72 -0.49
C ASP A 67 -13.96 1.20 -0.21
N LEU A 68 -14.62 0.81 0.88
CA LEU A 68 -14.68 -0.57 1.33
C LEU A 68 -15.38 -1.52 0.33
N PRO A 69 -16.57 -1.20 -0.24
CA PRO A 69 -17.17 -2.00 -1.31
C PRO A 69 -16.24 -2.24 -2.51
N LEU A 70 -15.51 -1.21 -2.97
CA LEU A 70 -14.56 -1.32 -4.06
C LEU A 70 -13.40 -2.26 -3.70
N ILE A 71 -12.78 -2.07 -2.53
CA ILE A 71 -11.70 -2.92 -2.04
C ILE A 71 -12.16 -4.37 -1.95
N ALA A 72 -13.35 -4.62 -1.40
CA ALA A 72 -13.91 -5.97 -1.29
C ALA A 72 -14.10 -6.62 -2.67
N ARG A 73 -14.68 -5.88 -3.62
CA ARG A 73 -14.91 -6.38 -4.98
C ARG A 73 -13.60 -6.74 -5.69
N TYR A 74 -12.61 -5.85 -5.66
CA TYR A 74 -11.42 -5.97 -6.51
C TYR A 74 -10.24 -6.73 -5.89
N LEU A 75 -10.28 -6.94 -4.57
CA LEU A 75 -9.33 -7.76 -3.82
C LEU A 75 -9.92 -9.09 -3.33
N ASP A 76 -11.14 -9.46 -3.73
CA ASP A 76 -11.84 -10.65 -3.24
C ASP A 76 -11.95 -10.67 -1.71
N GLY A 77 -12.29 -9.51 -1.15
CA GLY A 77 -12.39 -9.27 0.28
C GLY A 77 -13.78 -9.54 0.84
N LYS A 78 -13.83 -9.89 2.12
CA LYS A 78 -15.09 -10.05 2.87
C LYS A 78 -15.49 -8.72 3.50
N TYR A 79 -16.48 -8.07 2.92
CA TYR A 79 -17.04 -6.83 3.45
C TYR A 79 -18.03 -7.09 4.59
N SER A 80 -17.95 -6.28 5.64
CA SER A 80 -18.95 -6.21 6.69
C SER A 80 -19.36 -4.75 6.90
N GLU A 81 -20.56 -4.41 6.44
CA GLU A 81 -21.15 -3.08 6.67
C GLU A 81 -21.35 -2.80 8.16
N LYS A 82 -21.85 -3.78 8.91
CA LYS A 82 -22.06 -3.68 10.37
C LYS A 82 -20.78 -3.34 11.14
N LEU A 83 -19.64 -3.86 10.72
CA LEU A 83 -18.35 -3.61 11.37
C LEU A 83 -17.55 -2.48 10.71
N GLY A 84 -18.04 -1.93 9.60
CA GLY A 84 -17.33 -0.91 8.82
C GLY A 84 -15.94 -1.38 8.37
N MET A 85 -15.83 -2.63 7.90
CA MET A 85 -14.52 -3.20 7.55
C MET A 85 -14.53 -4.18 6.37
N VAL A 86 -13.36 -4.38 5.76
CA VAL A 86 -13.09 -5.42 4.76
C VAL A 86 -11.92 -6.26 5.21
N ILE A 87 -12.09 -7.58 5.17
CA ILE A 87 -11.01 -8.55 5.41
C ILE A 87 -10.52 -9.06 4.05
N VAL A 88 -9.24 -8.89 3.76
CA VAL A 88 -8.57 -9.42 2.56
C VAL A 88 -7.48 -10.40 2.99
N ARG A 89 -7.41 -11.56 2.32
CA ARG A 89 -6.36 -12.56 2.56
C ARG A 89 -5.56 -12.80 1.30
N SER A 90 -4.25 -12.86 1.44
CA SER A 90 -3.33 -13.20 0.36
C SER A 90 -2.27 -14.14 0.89
N GLY A 91 -2.41 -15.42 0.56
CA GLY A 91 -1.63 -16.48 1.21
C GLY A 91 -1.88 -16.47 2.73
N ILE A 92 -0.79 -16.29 3.49
CA ILE A 92 -0.85 -16.20 4.96
C ILE A 92 -1.08 -14.78 5.50
N ILE A 93 -0.91 -13.75 4.66
CA ILE A 93 -1.07 -12.35 5.08
C ILE A 93 -2.57 -12.02 5.11
N GLU A 94 -3.00 -11.43 6.22
CA GLU A 94 -4.36 -10.90 6.40
C GLU A 94 -4.32 -9.39 6.56
N LEU A 95 -5.14 -8.70 5.78
CA LEU A 95 -5.39 -7.27 5.86
C LEU A 95 -6.82 -7.04 6.35
N ASN A 96 -6.98 -6.13 7.30
CA ASN A 96 -8.29 -5.60 7.65
C ASN A 96 -8.30 -4.09 7.41
N PHE A 97 -9.10 -3.64 6.45
CA PHE A 97 -9.34 -2.23 6.18
C PHE A 97 -10.56 -1.78 6.95
N PHE A 98 -10.48 -0.65 7.64
CA PHE A 98 -11.58 -0.05 8.39
C PHE A 98 -12.03 1.25 7.71
N GLN A 99 -13.30 1.59 7.89
CA GLN A 99 -13.92 2.78 7.28
C GLN A 99 -13.24 4.10 7.68
N ASN A 100 -12.58 4.13 8.85
CA ASN A 100 -11.83 5.29 9.34
C ASN A 100 -10.41 5.40 8.73
N GLY A 101 -10.06 4.55 7.77
CA GLY A 101 -8.73 4.53 7.15
C GLY A 101 -7.67 3.79 7.95
N GLN A 102 -7.99 3.20 9.10
CA GLN A 102 -7.07 2.28 9.76
C GLN A 102 -6.95 0.99 8.93
N VAL A 103 -5.76 0.44 8.87
CA VAL A 103 -5.49 -0.89 8.32
C VAL A 103 -4.67 -1.72 9.29
N THR A 104 -5.11 -2.95 9.56
CA THR A 104 -4.29 -3.92 10.31
C THR A 104 -3.74 -4.97 9.37
N ILE A 105 -2.45 -5.25 9.47
CA ILE A 105 -1.72 -6.24 8.68
C ILE A 105 -1.17 -7.29 9.63
N ARG A 106 -1.31 -8.58 9.31
CA ARG A 106 -0.77 -9.68 10.13
C ARG A 106 0.04 -10.65 9.27
N MET A 107 0.90 -11.44 9.93
CA MET A 107 1.73 -12.48 9.31
C MET A 107 2.85 -11.94 8.38
N VAL A 108 3.42 -10.78 8.73
CA VAL A 108 4.52 -10.12 8.00
C VAL A 108 5.82 -10.16 8.80
N ASP A 109 6.97 -10.11 8.13
CA ASP A 109 8.31 -10.14 8.74
C ASP A 109 8.84 -8.76 9.11
N SER A 110 8.32 -7.69 8.48
CA SER A 110 8.75 -6.33 8.76
C SER A 110 7.65 -5.28 8.53
N GLU A 111 7.86 -4.10 9.10
CA GLU A 111 7.01 -2.93 8.83
C GLU A 111 7.05 -2.52 7.35
N SER A 112 8.24 -2.45 6.74
CA SER A 112 8.39 -2.06 5.33
C SER A 112 7.65 -3.01 4.39
N GLU A 113 7.73 -4.32 4.64
CA GLU A 113 6.94 -5.32 3.90
C GLU A 113 5.44 -5.04 4.02
N ALA A 114 4.96 -4.74 5.22
CA ALA A 114 3.54 -4.46 5.47
C ALA A 114 3.05 -3.24 4.67
N ILE A 115 3.81 -2.15 4.70
CA ILE A 115 3.50 -0.90 4.00
C ILE A 115 3.48 -1.13 2.48
N GLU A 116 4.52 -1.78 1.95
CA GLU A 116 4.60 -2.11 0.53
C GLU A 116 3.46 -3.04 0.10
N PHE A 117 3.09 -3.99 0.96
CA PHE A 117 1.99 -4.92 0.72
C PHE A 117 0.65 -4.20 0.61
N VAL A 118 0.30 -3.35 1.58
CA VAL A 118 -0.94 -2.57 1.54
C VAL A 118 -0.99 -1.67 0.31
N ASN A 119 0.08 -0.91 0.05
CA ASN A 119 0.12 0.02 -1.08
C ASN A 119 -0.02 -0.69 -2.43
N ARG A 120 0.57 -1.88 -2.56
CA ARG A 120 0.41 -2.71 -3.76
C ARG A 120 -1.01 -3.23 -3.91
N MET A 121 -1.63 -3.69 -2.83
CA MET A 121 -3.02 -4.18 -2.86
C MET A 121 -3.99 -3.06 -3.22
N LEU A 122 -3.86 -1.88 -2.61
CA LEU A 122 -4.67 -0.71 -2.97
C LEU A 122 -4.45 -0.32 -4.44
N THR A 123 -3.20 -0.21 -4.89
CA THR A 123 -2.90 0.08 -6.31
C THR A 123 -3.58 -0.91 -7.24
N MET A 124 -3.55 -2.22 -6.91
CA MET A 124 -4.20 -3.25 -7.71
C MET A 124 -5.74 -3.08 -7.72
N ALA A 125 -6.37 -2.79 -6.57
CA ALA A 125 -7.81 -2.62 -6.47
C ALA A 125 -8.30 -1.45 -7.35
N TYR A 126 -7.72 -0.26 -7.17
CA TYR A 126 -8.10 0.92 -7.93
C TYR A 126 -7.76 0.80 -9.42
N HIS A 127 -6.66 0.14 -9.77
CA HIS A 127 -6.34 -0.10 -11.17
C HIS A 127 -7.35 -1.03 -11.86
N LYS A 128 -7.80 -2.10 -11.19
CA LYS A 128 -8.86 -2.95 -11.74
C LYS A 128 -10.19 -2.19 -11.87
N ALA A 129 -10.54 -1.37 -10.89
CA ALA A 129 -11.75 -0.55 -10.93
C ALA A 129 -11.72 0.48 -12.07
N MET A 130 -10.57 1.12 -12.32
CA MET A 130 -10.40 2.03 -13.46
C MET A 130 -10.60 1.31 -14.80
N ILE A 131 -10.02 0.11 -14.95
CA ILE A 131 -10.17 -0.69 -16.17
C ILE A 131 -11.63 -1.11 -16.38
N ALA A 132 -12.37 -1.35 -15.30
CA ALA A 132 -13.79 -1.72 -15.34
C ALA A 132 -14.74 -0.53 -15.56
N GLY A 133 -14.28 0.71 -15.40
CA GLY A 133 -15.13 1.91 -15.46
C GLY A 133 -15.95 2.17 -14.19
N ASP A 134 -15.50 1.64 -13.04
CA ASP A 134 -16.14 1.75 -11.73
C ASP A 134 -15.62 2.95 -10.89
N LEU A 135 -14.83 3.85 -11.49
CA LEU A 135 -14.20 5.02 -10.86
C LEU A 135 -14.45 6.31 -11.65
#